data_AF-A0A954KUM6-F1
#
_entry.id   AF-A0A954KUM6-F1
#
_cell.length_a   1.000
_cell.length_b   1.000
_cell.length_c   1.000
_cell.angle_alpha   90.00
_cell.angle_beta   90.00
_cell.angle_gamma   90.00
#
_symmetry.space_group_name_H-M   'P 1'
#
loop_
_entity.id
_entity.type
_entity.pdbx_description
1 polymer ?
#
loop_
_entity_poly.entity_id
_entity_poly.type
_entity_poly.pdbx_seq_one_letter_code
_entity_poly.pdbx_strand_id
1 'polypeptide(L)'
;DFEHRVQLFGVVDDKEVELVDDVIFDYRRIMNLRRTTIKVPATEARAFHLLIETPKAEQELLLRELTREVRGGAETSSQEKYTVVRRPFRMDRIEMTADYVETEGRSPVEADYPVEIVGTKVDEETQATEIEIASHREPLTQFTFSVNDKNFSRALRLEVNDATGERRRLVTETTLSSFSVGSIHEEKLEIHFPARREERYFVIISNGDSPPLEVAGVSAKGIVEHVYALVEPGDTMTLTYGVPDATRPNYDVKALQRALTTEQHIEVASLGPANRKEFHPTPEPFQLKDLWNNPLVTIPVIAALVLLLGWGLFQATKRVQALEAGENGDNSSGNSARPN
;
A
#
# COMPACT_ATOMS: atom_id res chain seq x y z
N ASP A 1 -26.71 -20.73 6.39
CA ASP A 1 -25.59 -21.44 6.99
C ASP A 1 -25.54 -22.82 6.38
N PHE A 2 -24.34 -23.29 6.07
CA PHE A 2 -24.11 -24.59 5.48
C PHE A 2 -22.72 -25.09 5.87
N GLU A 3 -22.56 -26.40 5.83
CA GLU A 3 -21.29 -27.11 5.82
C GLU A 3 -21.44 -28.27 4.83
N HIS A 4 -20.53 -28.35 3.88
CA HIS A 4 -20.53 -29.42 2.88
C HIS A 4 -19.10 -29.91 2.67
N ARG A 5 -18.92 -31.23 2.70
CA ARG A 5 -17.68 -31.84 2.21
C ARG A 5 -17.66 -31.74 0.69
N VAL A 6 -16.51 -31.38 0.16
CA VAL A 6 -16.29 -31.12 -1.25
C VAL A 6 -15.07 -31.90 -1.69
N GLN A 7 -15.24 -32.72 -2.72
CA GLN A 7 -14.16 -33.41 -3.39
C GLN A 7 -14.01 -32.85 -4.80
N LEU A 8 -12.78 -32.51 -5.16
CA LEU A 8 -12.44 -32.10 -6.52
C LEU A 8 -11.57 -33.16 -7.16
N PHE A 9 -12.00 -33.66 -8.29
CA PHE A 9 -11.24 -34.58 -9.13
C PHE A 9 -10.78 -33.87 -10.40
N GLY A 10 -9.56 -34.18 -10.84
CA GLY A 10 -9.03 -33.78 -12.13
C GLY A 10 -8.95 -34.98 -13.07
N VAL A 11 -9.30 -34.78 -14.33
CA VAL A 11 -9.14 -35.80 -15.37
C VAL A 11 -7.78 -35.64 -16.04
N VAL A 12 -6.90 -36.62 -15.86
CA VAL A 12 -5.56 -36.71 -16.45
C VAL A 12 -5.47 -38.05 -17.19
N ASP A 13 -5.13 -38.02 -18.48
CA ASP A 13 -5.05 -39.23 -19.34
C ASP A 13 -6.32 -40.12 -19.26
N ASP A 14 -7.50 -39.49 -19.35
CA ASP A 14 -8.82 -40.14 -19.22
C ASP A 14 -9.07 -40.86 -17.89
N LYS A 15 -8.24 -40.60 -16.85
CA LYS A 15 -8.42 -41.11 -15.50
C LYS A 15 -8.75 -39.99 -14.54
N GLU A 16 -9.70 -40.26 -13.66
CA GLU A 16 -10.11 -39.35 -12.60
C GLU A 16 -9.17 -39.50 -11.40
N VAL A 17 -8.51 -38.40 -11.02
CA VAL A 17 -7.57 -38.33 -9.91
C VAL A 17 -8.11 -37.33 -8.89
N GLU A 18 -8.19 -37.74 -7.63
CA GLU A 18 -8.59 -36.85 -6.54
C GLU A 18 -7.52 -35.77 -6.32
N LEU A 19 -7.91 -34.50 -6.42
CA LEU A 19 -7.02 -33.34 -6.23
C LEU A 19 -7.20 -32.71 -4.85
N VAL A 20 -8.44 -32.67 -4.36
CA VAL A 20 -8.79 -32.00 -3.09
C VAL A 20 -9.94 -32.77 -2.43
N ASP A 21 -9.84 -32.95 -1.12
CA ASP A 21 -10.93 -33.34 -0.23
C ASP A 21 -10.95 -32.35 0.95
N ASP A 22 -11.94 -31.47 0.97
CA ASP A 22 -12.02 -30.36 1.92
C ASP A 22 -13.49 -30.05 2.28
N VAL A 23 -13.71 -29.07 3.14
CA VAL A 23 -15.04 -28.64 3.58
C VAL A 23 -15.26 -27.16 3.27
N ILE A 24 -16.38 -26.84 2.63
CA ILE A 24 -16.86 -25.46 2.50
C ILE A 24 -17.94 -25.20 3.55
N PHE A 25 -17.97 -23.98 4.07
CA PHE A 25 -18.94 -23.59 5.09
C PHE A 25 -19.29 -22.10 5.04
N ASP A 26 -20.48 -21.77 5.53
CA ASP A 26 -20.91 -20.40 5.82
C ASP A 26 -21.62 -20.39 7.16
N TYR A 27 -20.95 -19.84 8.18
CA TYR A 27 -21.44 -19.76 9.54
C TYR A 27 -21.83 -18.34 9.96
N ARG A 28 -21.96 -17.40 9.02
CA ARG A 28 -22.23 -15.96 9.27
C ARG A 28 -23.46 -15.66 10.13
N ARG A 29 -24.39 -16.61 10.28
CA ARG A 29 -25.56 -16.46 11.17
C ARG A 29 -25.22 -16.62 12.65
N ILE A 30 -24.14 -17.31 12.96
CA ILE A 30 -23.71 -17.65 14.32
C ILE A 30 -22.42 -16.89 14.64
N MET A 31 -21.47 -16.85 13.71
CA MET A 31 -20.20 -16.14 13.84
C MET A 31 -19.72 -15.68 12.46
N ASN A 32 -18.95 -14.59 12.36
CA ASN A 32 -18.46 -14.08 11.08
C ASN A 32 -17.37 -14.99 10.48
N LEU A 33 -17.80 -16.15 9.97
CA LEU A 33 -16.95 -17.21 9.48
C LEU A 33 -17.55 -17.78 8.19
N ARG A 34 -16.74 -17.81 7.14
CA ARG A 34 -17.15 -18.28 5.82
C ARG A 34 -15.92 -18.73 5.02
N ARG A 35 -15.95 -19.96 4.53
CA ARG A 35 -14.99 -20.50 3.57
C ARG A 35 -15.73 -21.11 2.40
N THR A 36 -15.63 -20.45 1.25
CA THR A 36 -16.26 -20.91 -0.02
C THR A 36 -15.23 -21.16 -1.11
N THR A 37 -13.95 -21.23 -0.75
CA THR A 37 -12.83 -21.43 -1.65
C THR A 37 -12.03 -22.62 -1.17
N ILE A 38 -11.67 -23.51 -2.09
CA ILE A 38 -10.76 -24.64 -1.85
C ILE A 38 -9.48 -24.39 -2.62
N LYS A 39 -8.32 -24.74 -2.04
CA LYS A 39 -7.03 -24.62 -2.72
C LYS A 39 -6.78 -25.87 -3.54
N VAL A 40 -6.57 -25.70 -4.84
CA VAL A 40 -6.29 -26.80 -5.76
C VAL A 40 -4.78 -26.89 -5.98
N PRO A 41 -4.14 -28.06 -5.83
CA PRO A 41 -2.72 -28.21 -6.14
C PRO A 41 -2.46 -28.05 -7.65
N ALA A 42 -1.21 -27.75 -8.00
CA ALA A 42 -0.81 -27.68 -9.41
C ALA A 42 -1.10 -29.02 -10.11
N THR A 43 -1.77 -28.97 -11.26
CA THR A 43 -2.22 -30.15 -12.00
C THR A 43 -2.23 -29.88 -13.50
N GLU A 44 -2.01 -30.93 -14.29
CA GLU A 44 -2.16 -30.90 -15.75
C GLU A 44 -3.60 -31.14 -16.21
N ALA A 45 -4.51 -31.45 -15.27
CA ALA A 45 -5.92 -31.72 -15.55
C ALA A 45 -6.59 -30.52 -16.24
N ARG A 46 -7.29 -30.79 -17.34
CA ARG A 46 -8.08 -29.78 -18.09
C ARG A 46 -9.57 -29.89 -17.90
N ALA A 47 -10.02 -31.01 -17.31
CA ALA A 47 -11.40 -31.21 -16.92
C ALA A 47 -11.44 -31.55 -15.44
N PHE A 48 -12.46 -31.01 -14.75
CA PHE A 48 -12.63 -31.16 -13.31
C PHE A 48 -14.03 -31.66 -13.00
N HIS A 49 -14.13 -32.53 -12.02
CA HIS A 49 -15.39 -33.00 -11.47
C HIS A 49 -15.45 -32.61 -10.00
N LEU A 50 -16.47 -31.84 -9.65
CA LEU A 50 -16.70 -31.36 -8.30
C LEU A 50 -17.86 -32.15 -7.68
N LEU A 51 -17.58 -32.90 -6.62
CA LEU A 51 -18.58 -33.58 -5.81
C LEU A 51 -18.83 -32.78 -4.53
N ILE A 52 -20.09 -32.42 -4.27
CA ILE A 52 -20.49 -31.73 -3.03
C ILE A 52 -21.43 -32.66 -2.27
N GLU A 53 -20.96 -33.18 -1.14
CA GLU A 53 -21.75 -34.06 -0.30
C GLU A 53 -22.76 -33.25 0.53
N THR A 54 -23.99 -33.75 0.60
CA THR A 54 -25.00 -33.16 1.51
C THR A 54 -24.71 -33.65 2.93
N PRO A 55 -24.61 -32.76 3.94
CA PRO A 55 -24.28 -33.16 5.31
C PRO A 55 -25.31 -34.16 5.83
N LYS A 56 -24.84 -35.20 6.52
CA LYS A 56 -25.69 -36.14 7.26
C LYS A 56 -26.20 -35.44 8.53
N ALA A 57 -27.37 -35.84 9.02
CA ALA A 57 -28.08 -35.25 10.16
C ALA A 57 -27.27 -35.17 11.49
N GLU A 58 -26.10 -35.79 11.58
CA GLU A 58 -25.21 -35.76 12.76
C GLU A 58 -24.42 -34.45 12.90
N GLN A 59 -24.04 -33.78 11.79
CA GLN A 59 -23.38 -32.45 11.84
C GLN A 59 -24.31 -31.36 12.38
N GLU A 60 -25.63 -31.51 12.19
CA GLU A 60 -26.65 -30.60 12.74
C GLU A 60 -26.72 -30.64 14.28
N LEU A 61 -26.28 -31.73 14.92
CA LEU A 61 -26.24 -31.87 16.38
C LEU A 61 -25.02 -31.16 17.00
N LEU A 62 -23.87 -31.15 16.31
CA LEU A 62 -22.66 -30.46 16.79
C LEU A 62 -22.85 -28.93 16.84
N LEU A 63 -23.53 -28.37 15.82
CA LEU A 63 -23.94 -26.96 15.81
C LEU A 63 -24.91 -26.60 16.95
N ARG A 64 -25.76 -27.54 17.37
CA ARG A 64 -26.65 -27.37 18.53
C ARG A 64 -25.87 -27.31 19.85
N GLU A 65 -24.81 -28.10 20.00
CA GLU A 65 -23.95 -28.06 21.20
C GLU A 65 -23.14 -26.76 21.27
N LEU A 66 -22.55 -26.31 20.15
CA LEU A 66 -21.83 -25.02 20.10
C LEU A 66 -22.71 -23.81 20.47
N THR A 67 -23.97 -23.78 20.01
CA THR A 67 -24.91 -22.70 20.37
C THR A 67 -25.24 -22.71 21.87
N ARG A 68 -25.16 -23.87 22.51
CA ARG A 68 -25.41 -24.05 23.95
C ARG A 68 -24.23 -23.58 24.79
N GLU A 69 -23.01 -23.82 24.34
CA GLU A 69 -21.78 -23.50 25.07
C GLU A 69 -21.40 -22.01 24.96
N VAL A 70 -21.61 -21.40 23.78
CA VAL A 70 -21.34 -19.97 23.54
C VAL A 70 -22.31 -19.05 24.31
N ARG A 71 -23.51 -19.52 24.64
CA ARG A 71 -24.55 -18.67 25.28
C ARG A 71 -24.40 -18.49 26.79
N GLY A 72 -23.44 -19.17 27.42
CA GLY A 72 -23.23 -19.10 28.86
C GLY A 72 -24.35 -19.78 29.65
N GLY A 73 -23.97 -20.54 30.68
CA GLY A 73 -24.88 -21.36 31.47
C GLY A 73 -26.04 -20.59 32.08
N ALA A 74 -27.21 -20.72 31.46
CA ALA A 74 -28.49 -20.60 32.13
C ALA A 74 -29.37 -21.75 31.62
N GLU A 75 -29.35 -22.86 32.37
CA GLU A 75 -30.39 -23.86 32.26
C GLU A 75 -31.73 -23.19 32.53
N THR A 76 -32.52 -23.02 31.48
CA THR A 76 -33.96 -23.10 31.63
C THR A 76 -34.46 -24.03 30.56
N SER A 77 -34.96 -25.18 31.01
CA SER A 77 -35.71 -26.15 30.23
C SER A 77 -36.82 -25.43 29.48
N SER A 78 -36.54 -24.99 28.26
CA SER A 78 -37.54 -24.64 27.27
C SER A 78 -37.31 -25.56 26.09
N GLN A 79 -38.32 -26.40 25.80
CA GLN A 79 -38.40 -27.15 24.55
C GLN A 79 -38.52 -26.14 23.39
N GLU A 80 -37.42 -25.50 23.01
CA GLU A 80 -37.37 -24.70 21.80
C GLU A 80 -37.34 -25.64 20.61
N LYS A 81 -38.53 -25.90 20.08
CA LYS A 81 -38.76 -26.61 18.83
C LYS A 81 -38.28 -25.72 17.68
N TYR A 82 -36.97 -25.67 17.47
CA TYR A 82 -36.38 -25.06 16.28
C TYR A 82 -36.80 -25.89 15.06
N THR A 83 -37.81 -25.41 14.35
CA THR A 83 -38.16 -25.89 13.01
C THR A 83 -36.94 -25.69 12.12
N VAL A 84 -36.24 -26.78 11.80
CA VAL A 84 -35.11 -26.78 10.88
C VAL A 84 -35.64 -26.38 9.50
N VAL A 85 -35.46 -25.10 9.15
CA VAL A 85 -35.78 -24.61 7.81
C VAL A 85 -34.68 -25.11 6.88
N ARG A 86 -34.91 -26.26 6.26
CA ARG A 86 -34.06 -26.77 5.17
C ARG A 86 -34.11 -25.79 4.01
N ARG A 87 -33.06 -24.98 3.87
CA ARG A 87 -32.85 -24.20 2.66
C ARG A 87 -32.07 -25.06 1.68
N PRO A 88 -32.51 -25.21 0.42
CA PRO A 88 -31.72 -25.93 -0.57
C PRO A 88 -30.37 -25.22 -0.76
N PHE A 89 -29.28 -25.99 -0.79
CA PHE A 89 -27.98 -25.47 -1.16
C PHE A 89 -28.05 -24.92 -2.58
N ARG A 90 -27.83 -23.62 -2.72
CA ARG A 90 -27.87 -22.91 -4.00
C ARG A 90 -26.46 -22.43 -4.30
N MET A 91 -25.99 -22.75 -5.50
CA MET A 91 -24.70 -22.31 -6.01
C MET A 91 -24.94 -21.33 -7.14
N ASP A 92 -24.54 -20.08 -6.95
CA ASP A 92 -24.77 -19.02 -7.94
C ASP A 92 -23.68 -18.97 -9.02
N ARG A 93 -22.43 -19.25 -8.63
CA ARG A 93 -21.26 -19.17 -9.51
C ARG A 93 -20.12 -20.03 -8.97
N ILE A 94 -19.36 -20.64 -9.89
CA ILE A 94 -18.04 -21.21 -9.62
C ILE A 94 -17.01 -20.33 -10.33
N GLU A 95 -15.97 -19.93 -9.60
CA GLU A 95 -14.83 -19.21 -10.16
C GLU A 95 -13.56 -20.02 -9.89
N MET A 96 -12.69 -20.07 -10.89
CA MET A 96 -11.36 -20.67 -10.78
C MET A 96 -10.35 -19.56 -11.03
N THR A 97 -9.54 -19.27 -10.03
CA THR A 97 -8.43 -18.32 -10.11
C THR A 97 -7.13 -19.10 -10.01
N ALA A 98 -6.18 -18.78 -10.89
CA ALA A 98 -4.84 -19.35 -10.84
C ALA A 98 -3.86 -18.22 -10.56
N ASP A 99 -3.04 -18.41 -9.52
CA ASP A 99 -1.87 -17.57 -9.30
C ASP A 99 -0.80 -18.05 -10.27
N TYR A 100 -0.49 -17.25 -11.30
CA TYR A 100 0.68 -17.47 -12.12
C TYR A 100 1.82 -16.63 -11.54
N VAL A 101 2.93 -17.28 -11.21
CA VAL A 101 4.18 -16.57 -10.96
C VAL A 101 4.68 -16.15 -12.32
N GLU A 102 4.31 -14.95 -12.76
CA GLU A 102 5.08 -14.29 -13.81
C GLU A 102 6.50 -14.19 -13.26
N THR A 103 7.44 -14.89 -13.89
CA THR A 103 8.85 -14.81 -13.52
C THR A 103 9.42 -13.50 -14.04
N GLU A 104 8.79 -12.38 -13.68
CA GLU A 104 9.47 -11.10 -13.67
C GLU A 104 10.49 -11.15 -12.53
N GLY A 105 11.71 -10.70 -12.84
CA GLY A 105 12.92 -11.02 -12.10
C GLY A 105 12.83 -10.86 -10.59
N ARG A 106 13.38 -11.85 -9.88
CA ARG A 106 13.71 -11.85 -8.45
C ARG A 106 12.57 -11.35 -7.55
N SER A 107 11.76 -12.27 -7.03
CA SER A 107 10.83 -11.98 -5.93
C SER A 107 11.57 -11.27 -4.78
N PRO A 108 10.95 -10.24 -4.16
CA PRO A 108 11.54 -9.56 -3.02
C PRO A 108 11.94 -10.58 -1.95
N VAL A 109 13.17 -10.47 -1.45
CA VAL A 109 13.62 -11.28 -0.32
C VAL A 109 12.98 -10.69 0.93
N GLU A 110 12.27 -11.52 1.69
CA GLU A 110 11.71 -11.13 2.98
C GLU A 110 12.61 -11.58 4.13
N ALA A 111 12.64 -10.80 5.20
CA ALA A 111 13.29 -11.15 6.44
C ALA A 111 12.40 -10.82 7.65
N ASP A 112 12.67 -11.50 8.76
CA ASP A 112 12.06 -11.17 10.03
C ASP A 112 12.66 -9.88 10.60
N TYR A 113 11.80 -9.00 11.09
CA TYR A 113 12.19 -7.75 11.72
C TYR A 113 11.72 -7.69 13.17
N PRO A 114 12.54 -7.14 14.09
CA PRO A 114 12.14 -6.99 15.47
C PRO A 114 11.01 -5.96 15.57
N VAL A 115 9.97 -6.33 16.30
CA VAL A 115 8.85 -5.45 16.64
C VAL A 115 8.44 -5.74 18.07
N GLU A 116 7.92 -4.72 18.75
CA GLU A 116 7.54 -4.83 20.16
C GLU A 116 6.14 -4.31 20.38
N ILE A 117 5.36 -5.02 21.20
CA ILE A 117 4.11 -4.50 21.73
C ILE A 117 4.45 -3.50 22.83
N VAL A 118 4.23 -2.21 22.58
CA VAL A 118 4.54 -1.13 23.53
C VAL A 118 3.33 -0.73 24.37
N GLY A 119 2.13 -1.09 23.92
CA GLY A 119 0.89 -0.76 24.63
C GLY A 119 -0.25 -1.68 24.24
N THR A 120 -1.13 -1.93 25.18
CA THR A 120 -2.43 -2.56 24.93
C THR A 120 -3.48 -1.84 25.75
N LYS A 121 -4.54 -1.38 25.10
CA LYS A 121 -5.65 -0.67 25.71
C LYS A 121 -6.95 -1.35 25.31
N VAL A 122 -7.76 -1.70 26.30
CA VAL A 122 -9.14 -2.15 26.06
C VAL A 122 -10.04 -0.94 26.19
N ASP A 123 -10.83 -0.69 25.16
CA ASP A 123 -11.82 0.37 25.10
C ASP A 123 -13.22 -0.24 25.25
N GLU A 124 -13.82 -0.04 26.42
CA GLU A 124 -15.13 -0.61 26.76
C GLU A 124 -16.27 0.06 25.98
N GLU A 125 -16.12 1.33 25.59
CA GLU A 125 -17.16 2.08 24.86
C GLU A 125 -17.28 1.57 23.42
N THR A 126 -16.14 1.35 22.76
CA THR A 126 -16.07 0.84 21.40
C THR A 126 -15.97 -0.68 21.31
N GLN A 127 -15.94 -1.37 22.46
CA GLN A 127 -15.78 -2.81 22.57
C GLN A 127 -14.61 -3.35 21.74
N ALA A 128 -13.45 -2.69 21.85
CA ALA A 128 -12.27 -2.99 21.04
C ALA A 128 -11.00 -3.06 21.89
N THR A 129 -10.07 -3.89 21.47
CA THR A 129 -8.70 -3.90 21.99
C THR A 129 -7.80 -3.20 20.98
N GLU A 130 -7.11 -2.17 21.41
CA GLU A 130 -6.06 -1.50 20.66
C GLU A 130 -4.69 -2.00 21.15
N ILE A 131 -3.86 -2.45 20.21
CA ILE A 131 -2.48 -2.87 20.45
C ILE A 131 -1.57 -1.93 19.68
N GLU A 132 -0.65 -1.28 20.38
CA GLU A 132 0.38 -0.44 19.78
C GLU A 132 1.66 -1.25 19.59
N ILE A 133 2.14 -1.30 18.36
CA ILE A 133 3.36 -2.00 17.97
C ILE A 133 4.39 -0.97 17.51
N ALA A 134 5.57 -1.00 18.12
CA ALA A 134 6.70 -0.18 17.72
C ALA A 134 7.61 -0.93 16.74
N SER A 135 8.15 -0.18 15.77
CA SER A 135 9.21 -0.63 14.87
C SER A 135 10.28 0.46 14.71
N HIS A 136 11.40 0.14 14.06
CA HIS A 136 12.46 1.09 13.72
C HIS A 136 12.38 1.55 12.26
N ARG A 137 11.15 1.59 11.69
CA ARG A 137 10.85 2.02 10.31
C ARG A 137 11.37 1.07 9.23
N GLU A 138 11.50 -0.21 9.58
CA GLU A 138 11.73 -1.27 8.61
C GLU A 138 10.56 -1.37 7.62
N PRO A 139 10.78 -1.79 6.36
CA PRO A 139 9.75 -1.86 5.33
C PRO A 139 8.86 -3.10 5.54
N LEU A 140 8.05 -3.08 6.60
CA LEU A 140 7.20 -4.19 7.00
C LEU A 140 6.06 -4.43 6.01
N THR A 141 5.75 -5.70 5.79
CA THR A 141 4.68 -6.20 4.89
C THR A 141 3.70 -7.13 5.59
N GLN A 142 4.08 -7.68 6.75
CA GLN A 142 3.29 -8.66 7.47
C GLN A 142 3.46 -8.54 8.98
N PHE A 143 2.37 -8.77 9.71
CA PHE A 143 2.42 -9.15 11.13
C PHE A 143 1.83 -10.54 11.34
N THR A 144 2.45 -11.32 12.22
CA THR A 144 1.94 -12.60 12.72
C THR A 144 1.75 -12.48 14.23
N PHE A 145 0.54 -12.77 14.70
CA PHE A 145 0.17 -12.65 16.11
C PHE A 145 0.26 -14.02 16.79
N SER A 146 0.82 -14.05 18.00
CA SER A 146 0.73 -15.19 18.90
C SER A 146 -0.43 -14.96 19.85
N VAL A 147 -1.50 -15.72 19.72
CA VAL A 147 -2.72 -15.60 20.54
C VAL A 147 -2.97 -16.93 21.27
N ASN A 148 -3.18 -16.86 22.58
CA ASN A 148 -3.37 -18.05 23.41
C ASN A 148 -4.80 -18.59 23.33
N ASP A 149 -5.77 -17.72 23.12
CA ASP A 149 -7.18 -18.07 22.96
C ASP A 149 -7.42 -19.02 21.79
N LYS A 150 -8.43 -19.87 21.96
CA LYS A 150 -8.95 -20.77 20.91
C LYS A 150 -10.42 -20.47 20.66
N ASN A 151 -10.91 -20.89 19.51
CA ASN A 151 -12.30 -20.76 19.08
C ASN A 151 -12.79 -19.30 18.98
N PHE A 152 -12.00 -18.46 18.31
CA PHE A 152 -12.37 -17.06 18.07
C PHE A 152 -12.36 -16.70 16.58
N SER A 153 -13.15 -15.66 16.25
CA SER A 153 -13.10 -14.94 14.99
C SER A 153 -13.38 -13.46 15.30
N ARG A 154 -12.42 -12.58 15.01
CA ARG A 154 -12.48 -11.14 15.32
C ARG A 154 -12.07 -10.32 14.11
N ALA A 155 -12.78 -9.22 13.87
CA ALA A 155 -12.35 -8.23 12.88
C ALA A 155 -11.11 -7.50 13.42
N LEU A 156 -10.11 -7.32 12.56
CA LEU A 156 -8.87 -6.66 12.88
C LEU A 156 -8.61 -5.57 11.85
N ARG A 157 -8.32 -4.36 12.33
CA ARG A 157 -7.94 -3.21 11.51
C ARG A 157 -6.52 -2.80 11.85
N LEU A 158 -5.71 -2.55 10.83
CA LEU A 158 -4.37 -1.99 10.99
C LEU A 158 -4.39 -0.53 10.58
N GLU A 159 -3.99 0.33 11.50
CA GLU A 159 -3.89 1.77 11.30
C GLU A 159 -2.46 2.26 11.57
N VAL A 160 -2.11 3.38 10.95
CA VAL A 160 -0.85 4.09 11.16
C VAL A 160 -1.15 5.58 11.32
N ASN A 161 -0.22 6.34 11.89
CA ASN A 161 -0.35 7.80 11.90
C ASN A 161 -0.34 8.36 10.47
N ASP A 162 -1.08 9.44 10.26
CA ASP A 162 -1.00 10.22 9.04
C ASP A 162 0.28 11.07 9.00
N ALA A 163 0.49 11.79 7.90
CA ALA A 163 1.72 12.56 7.70
C ALA A 163 1.90 13.69 8.73
N THR A 164 0.82 14.18 9.36
CA THR A 164 0.89 15.21 10.40
C THR A 164 1.08 14.61 11.79
N GLY A 165 0.82 13.30 11.96
CA GLY A 165 0.85 12.62 13.25
C GLY A 165 -0.39 12.87 14.11
N GLU A 166 -1.39 13.60 13.58
CA GLU A 166 -2.57 14.02 14.34
C GLU A 166 -3.73 13.03 14.19
N ARG A 167 -3.77 12.28 13.09
CA ARG A 167 -4.86 11.33 12.82
C ARG A 167 -4.30 9.97 12.48
N ARG A 168 -5.14 8.95 12.67
CA ARG A 168 -4.86 7.60 12.21
C ARG A 168 -5.50 7.36 10.86
N ARG A 169 -4.79 6.62 10.01
CA ARG A 169 -5.24 6.21 8.69
C ARG A 169 -5.22 4.68 8.61
N LEU A 170 -6.33 4.14 8.11
CA LEU A 170 -6.46 2.72 7.80
C LEU A 170 -5.43 2.28 6.74
N VAL A 171 -4.73 1.19 7.04
CA VAL A 171 -3.82 0.50 6.12
C VAL A 171 -4.51 -0.70 5.48
N THR A 172 -5.10 -1.57 6.31
CA THR A 172 -5.80 -2.77 5.85
C THR A 172 -6.76 -3.27 6.92
N GLU A 173 -7.68 -4.14 6.52
CA GLU A 173 -8.63 -4.82 7.39
C GLU A 173 -8.65 -6.31 7.07
N THR A 174 -8.76 -7.15 8.10
CA THR A 174 -8.85 -8.60 7.95
C THR A 174 -9.65 -9.20 9.10
N THR A 175 -9.74 -10.52 9.13
CA THR A 175 -10.29 -11.28 10.25
C THR A 175 -9.17 -12.15 10.81
N LEU A 176 -8.97 -12.05 12.12
CA LEU A 176 -8.10 -12.93 12.90
C LEU A 176 -8.96 -14.08 13.44
N SER A 177 -8.56 -15.32 13.20
CA SER A 177 -9.33 -16.49 13.65
C SER A 177 -8.44 -17.66 14.02
N SER A 178 -8.83 -18.36 15.08
CA SER A 178 -8.27 -19.66 15.42
C SER A 178 -9.40 -20.52 15.98
N PHE A 179 -9.73 -21.62 15.31
CA PHE A 179 -10.75 -22.56 15.80
C PHE A 179 -10.55 -23.97 15.23
N SER A 180 -11.01 -24.94 16.00
CA SER A 180 -10.91 -26.37 15.68
C SER A 180 -12.24 -27.02 16.03
N VAL A 181 -13.09 -27.26 15.03
CA VAL A 181 -14.44 -27.81 15.20
C VAL A 181 -14.63 -29.01 14.29
N GLY A 182 -14.77 -30.21 14.87
CA GLY A 182 -14.90 -31.45 14.11
C GLY A 182 -13.69 -31.67 13.20
N SER A 183 -13.92 -31.76 11.89
CA SER A 183 -12.86 -31.83 10.88
C SER A 183 -12.33 -30.45 10.46
N ILE A 184 -12.98 -29.36 10.83
CA ILE A 184 -12.58 -28.00 10.44
C ILE A 184 -11.50 -27.49 11.38
N HIS A 185 -10.33 -27.20 10.81
CA HIS A 185 -9.22 -26.55 11.50
C HIS A 185 -8.87 -25.31 10.68
N GLU A 186 -8.96 -24.13 11.29
CA GLU A 186 -8.55 -22.88 10.66
C GLU A 186 -7.73 -22.05 11.64
N GLU A 187 -6.55 -21.65 11.19
CA GLU A 187 -5.67 -20.73 11.91
C GLU A 187 -5.23 -19.63 10.95
N LYS A 188 -5.74 -18.43 11.20
CA LYS A 188 -5.44 -17.22 10.46
C LYS A 188 -5.02 -16.16 11.46
N LEU A 189 -3.73 -16.20 11.80
CA LEU A 189 -3.09 -15.31 12.77
C LEU A 189 -2.20 -14.25 12.11
N GLU A 190 -2.36 -14.07 10.80
CA GLU A 190 -1.49 -13.22 9.98
C GLU A 190 -2.29 -12.12 9.31
N ILE A 191 -1.68 -10.94 9.22
CA ILE A 191 -2.17 -9.80 8.46
C ILE A 191 -1.08 -9.37 7.46
N HIS A 192 -1.48 -9.21 6.20
CA HIS A 192 -0.62 -8.74 5.13
C HIS A 192 -1.05 -7.33 4.71
N PHE A 193 -0.08 -6.47 4.40
CA PHE A 193 -0.29 -5.10 3.98
C PHE A 193 0.80 -4.63 3.02
N PRO A 194 0.56 -3.59 2.19
CA PRO A 194 1.60 -3.02 1.35
C PRO A 194 2.79 -2.55 2.19
N ALA A 195 4.01 -2.61 1.65
CA ALA A 195 5.21 -2.18 2.37
C ALA A 195 5.05 -0.78 2.99
N ARG A 196 5.34 -0.65 4.28
CA ARG A 196 5.24 0.58 5.07
C ARG A 196 6.44 0.72 6.00
N ARG A 197 6.84 1.96 6.26
CA ARG A 197 7.98 2.32 7.14
C ARG A 197 7.51 3.27 8.24
N GLU A 198 6.78 2.73 9.21
CA GLU A 198 6.20 3.51 10.30
C GLU A 198 6.84 3.16 11.64
N GLU A 199 7.02 4.15 12.51
CA GLU A 199 7.54 3.89 13.86
C GLU A 199 6.49 3.22 14.76
N ARG A 200 5.21 3.48 14.47
CA ARG A 200 4.07 3.00 15.26
C ARG A 200 2.97 2.46 14.37
N TYR A 201 2.52 1.26 14.70
CA TYR A 201 1.36 0.61 14.11
C TYR A 201 0.30 0.41 15.19
N PHE A 202 -0.96 0.65 14.85
CA PHE A 202 -2.08 0.48 15.75
C PHE A 202 -2.96 -0.65 15.22
N VAL A 203 -3.06 -1.72 15.97
CA VAL A 203 -3.90 -2.88 15.65
C VAL A 203 -5.16 -2.80 16.50
N ILE A 204 -6.31 -2.67 15.86
CA ILE A 204 -7.61 -2.58 16.53
C ILE A 204 -8.36 -3.88 16.28
N ILE A 205 -8.57 -4.65 17.35
CA ILE A 205 -9.33 -5.90 17.36
C ILE A 205 -10.72 -5.59 17.92
N SER A 206 -11.77 -5.83 17.12
CA SER A 206 -13.14 -5.65 17.57
C SER A 206 -13.57 -6.85 18.41
N ASN A 207 -13.78 -6.64 19.72
CA ASN A 207 -14.18 -7.68 20.66
C ASN A 207 -15.69 -7.94 20.66
N GLY A 208 -16.49 -6.89 20.44
CA GLY A 208 -17.95 -6.94 20.65
C GLY A 208 -18.26 -7.33 22.10
N ASP A 209 -19.22 -8.25 22.29
CA ASP A 209 -19.59 -8.73 23.62
C ASP A 209 -18.65 -9.83 24.17
N SER A 210 -17.61 -10.19 23.42
CA SER A 210 -16.63 -11.18 23.87
C SER A 210 -15.53 -10.55 24.72
N PRO A 211 -14.88 -11.30 25.63
CA PRO A 211 -13.72 -10.81 26.33
C PRO A 211 -12.57 -10.46 25.34
N PRO A 212 -11.70 -9.50 25.70
CA PRO A 212 -10.48 -9.19 24.97
C PRO A 212 -9.61 -10.44 24.74
N LEU A 213 -9.00 -10.56 23.55
CA LEU A 213 -8.04 -11.62 23.26
C LEU A 213 -6.71 -11.41 24.01
N GLU A 214 -6.10 -12.50 24.46
CA GLU A 214 -4.76 -12.54 25.06
C GLU A 214 -3.70 -12.69 23.97
N VAL A 215 -3.21 -11.56 23.46
CA VAL A 215 -2.12 -11.51 22.47
C VAL A 215 -0.78 -11.59 23.20
N ALA A 216 -0.15 -12.75 23.15
CA ALA A 216 1.12 -13.05 23.81
C ALA A 216 2.34 -12.41 23.11
N GLY A 217 2.24 -12.14 21.81
CA GLY A 217 3.33 -11.54 21.05
C GLY A 217 2.98 -11.24 19.60
N VAL A 218 3.90 -10.54 18.94
CA VAL A 218 3.83 -10.22 17.51
C VAL A 218 5.20 -10.39 16.89
N SER A 219 5.26 -10.98 15.70
CA SER A 219 6.44 -10.99 14.84
C SER A 219 6.13 -10.30 13.52
N ALA A 220 7.13 -9.71 12.88
CA ALA A 220 6.95 -8.99 11.62
C ALA A 220 7.89 -9.52 10.54
N LYS A 221 7.42 -9.49 9.31
CA LYS A 221 8.25 -9.64 8.11
C LYS A 221 8.21 -8.38 7.28
N GLY A 222 9.27 -8.18 6.51
CA GLY A 222 9.39 -7.05 5.59
C GLY A 222 10.38 -7.32 4.48
N ILE A 223 10.43 -6.41 3.52
CA ILE A 223 11.29 -6.53 2.34
C ILE A 223 12.73 -6.14 2.69
N VAL A 224 13.69 -6.98 2.31
CA VAL A 224 15.12 -6.66 2.47
C VAL A 224 15.55 -5.73 1.34
N GLU A 225 16.00 -4.53 1.71
CA GLU A 225 16.64 -3.59 0.80
C GLU A 225 18.16 -3.67 0.91
N HIS A 226 18.84 -3.87 -0.22
CA HIS A 226 20.30 -3.88 -0.31
C HIS A 226 20.80 -2.65 -1.06
N VAL A 227 21.87 -2.05 -0.54
CA VAL A 227 22.65 -1.03 -1.26
C VAL A 227 23.90 -1.71 -1.80
N TYR A 228 24.06 -1.70 -3.12
CA TYR A 228 25.24 -2.22 -3.78
C TYR A 228 26.11 -1.08 -4.29
N ALA A 229 27.42 -1.25 -4.16
CA ALA A 229 28.41 -0.34 -4.71
C ALA A 229 29.56 -1.13 -5.33
N LEU A 230 30.14 -0.59 -6.40
CA LEU A 230 31.41 -1.05 -6.92
C LEU A 230 32.52 -0.27 -6.22
N VAL A 231 33.40 -0.97 -5.52
CA VAL A 231 34.52 -0.40 -4.75
C VAL A 231 35.82 -1.04 -5.20
N GLU A 232 36.87 -0.24 -5.31
CA GLU A 232 38.22 -0.78 -5.46
C GLU A 232 38.77 -1.21 -4.09
N PRO A 233 39.62 -2.26 -4.02
CA PRO A 233 40.20 -2.69 -2.76
C PRO A 233 40.95 -1.55 -2.06
N GLY A 234 40.52 -1.20 -0.84
CA GLY A 234 41.11 -0.13 -0.03
C GLY A 234 40.34 1.20 -0.06
N ASP A 235 39.32 1.34 -0.91
CA ASP A 235 38.47 2.53 -0.92
C ASP A 235 37.56 2.61 0.30
N THR A 236 37.42 3.81 0.86
CA THR A 236 36.42 4.11 1.88
C THR A 236 35.26 4.87 1.24
N MET A 237 34.08 4.25 1.19
CA MET A 237 32.86 4.91 0.76
C MET A 237 32.07 5.50 1.93
N THR A 238 31.35 6.59 1.67
CA THR A 238 30.40 7.17 2.63
C THR A 238 28.98 7.04 2.07
N LEU A 239 28.10 6.37 2.81
CA LEU A 239 26.67 6.34 2.52
C LEU A 239 25.98 7.54 3.17
N THR A 240 25.40 8.42 2.37
CA THR A 240 24.60 9.57 2.85
C THR A 240 23.12 9.29 2.60
N TYR A 241 22.27 9.48 3.61
CA TYR A 241 20.83 9.21 3.54
C TYR A 241 20.04 10.22 4.38
N GLY A 242 18.71 10.26 4.19
CA GLY A 242 17.81 11.10 4.99
C GLY A 242 17.76 12.58 4.59
N VAL A 243 18.10 12.92 3.35
CA VAL A 243 18.00 14.28 2.81
C VAL A 243 16.70 14.38 1.97
N PRO A 244 15.64 15.07 2.45
CA PRO A 244 14.33 15.07 1.80
C PRO A 244 14.36 15.64 0.38
N ASP A 245 15.14 16.69 0.16
CA ASP A 245 15.23 17.42 -1.12
C ASP A 245 16.52 17.10 -1.90
N ALA A 246 17.13 15.93 -1.66
CA ALA A 246 18.30 15.54 -2.43
C ALA A 246 17.92 15.29 -3.90
N THR A 247 18.65 15.93 -4.80
CA THR A 247 18.53 15.64 -6.24
C THR A 247 18.90 14.19 -6.49
N ARG A 248 18.04 13.44 -7.18
CA ARG A 248 18.31 12.03 -7.53
C ARG A 248 19.60 11.96 -8.37
N PRO A 249 20.65 11.29 -7.89
CA PRO A 249 21.89 11.16 -8.66
C PRO A 249 21.67 10.25 -9.87
N ASN A 250 22.37 10.55 -10.96
CA ASN A 250 22.38 9.73 -12.18
C ASN A 250 23.73 9.02 -12.31
N TYR A 251 23.84 7.83 -11.72
CA TYR A 251 25.05 7.01 -11.76
C TYR A 251 25.05 6.06 -12.98
N ASP A 252 26.23 5.79 -13.54
CA ASP A 252 26.39 4.67 -14.48
C ASP A 252 26.42 3.35 -13.70
N VAL A 253 25.29 2.63 -13.72
CA VAL A 253 25.10 1.36 -13.01
C VAL A 253 25.23 0.13 -13.92
N LYS A 254 25.63 0.28 -15.20
CA LYS A 254 25.67 -0.84 -16.15
C LYS A 254 26.63 -1.94 -15.71
N ALA A 255 27.83 -1.55 -15.25
CA ALA A 255 28.82 -2.48 -14.74
C ALA A 255 28.29 -3.25 -13.52
N LEU A 256 27.62 -2.55 -12.60
CA LEU A 256 27.03 -3.12 -11.40
C LEU A 256 25.93 -4.14 -11.72
N GLN A 257 25.01 -3.79 -12.63
CA GLN A 257 23.96 -4.71 -13.07
C GLN A 257 24.51 -6.00 -13.69
N ARG A 258 25.61 -5.89 -14.47
CA ARG A 258 26.26 -7.05 -15.08
C ARG A 258 26.92 -7.94 -14.03
N ALA A 259 27.59 -7.35 -13.03
CA ALA A 259 28.18 -8.09 -11.92
C ALA A 259 27.11 -8.85 -11.11
N LEU A 260 25.99 -8.19 -10.77
CA LEU A 260 24.89 -8.79 -10.02
C LEU A 260 24.15 -9.92 -10.76
N THR A 261 24.22 -9.95 -12.10
CA THR A 261 23.61 -11.01 -12.92
C THR A 261 24.52 -12.23 -13.04
N THR A 262 25.83 -12.07 -12.85
CA THR A 262 26.83 -13.12 -13.08
C THR A 262 27.13 -13.94 -11.81
N GLU A 263 26.33 -13.79 -10.74
CA GLU A 263 26.53 -14.45 -9.42
C GLU A 263 27.98 -14.34 -8.90
N GLN A 264 28.61 -13.19 -9.12
CA GLN A 264 29.94 -12.93 -8.58
C GLN A 264 29.89 -12.87 -7.06
N HIS A 265 31.00 -13.21 -6.40
CA HIS A 265 31.14 -13.11 -4.96
C HIS A 265 30.89 -11.67 -4.49
N ILE A 266 29.79 -11.45 -3.77
CA ILE A 266 29.44 -10.16 -3.18
C ILE A 266 30.05 -10.12 -1.79
N GLU A 267 30.97 -9.19 -1.57
CA GLU A 267 31.51 -8.96 -0.23
C GLU A 267 30.55 -8.06 0.57
N VAL A 268 30.22 -8.51 1.78
CA VAL A 268 29.36 -7.75 2.70
C VAL A 268 30.22 -6.68 3.37
N ALA A 269 29.96 -5.42 3.04
CA ALA A 269 30.56 -4.29 3.74
C ALA A 269 29.81 -4.00 5.05
N SER A 270 30.55 -3.64 6.10
CA SER A 270 29.98 -3.15 7.36
C SER A 270 29.98 -1.62 7.39
N LEU A 271 28.88 -1.03 7.85
CA LEU A 271 28.83 0.41 8.10
C LEU A 271 29.62 0.78 9.36
N GLY A 272 30.35 1.90 9.30
CA GLY A 272 30.86 2.58 10.49
C GLY A 272 29.75 3.33 11.24
N PRO A 273 30.08 3.99 12.36
CA PRO A 273 29.10 4.77 13.11
C PRO A 273 28.50 5.90 12.25
N ALA A 274 27.18 6.05 12.34
CA ALA A 274 26.46 7.11 11.64
C ALA A 274 26.80 8.48 12.25
N ASN A 275 27.16 9.45 11.40
CA ASN A 275 27.46 10.82 11.79
C ASN A 275 26.46 11.77 11.12
N ARG A 276 25.69 12.53 11.92
CA ARG A 276 24.82 13.59 11.39
C ARG A 276 25.69 14.68 10.79
N LYS A 277 25.56 14.91 9.48
CA LYS A 277 26.13 16.07 8.79
C LYS A 277 25.04 17.08 8.51
N GLU A 278 25.32 18.36 8.73
CA GLU A 278 24.46 19.42 8.22
C GLU A 278 24.60 19.46 6.69
N PHE A 279 23.52 19.12 5.99
CA PHE A 279 23.48 19.22 4.54
C PHE A 279 23.12 20.66 4.18
N HIS A 280 24.11 21.43 3.73
CA HIS A 280 23.84 22.66 3.03
C HIS A 280 23.63 22.30 1.56
N PRO A 281 22.42 22.48 0.99
CA PRO A 281 22.25 22.34 -0.44
C PRO A 281 23.29 23.24 -1.11
N THR A 282 24.05 22.68 -2.06
CA THR A 282 24.94 23.51 -2.86
C THR A 282 24.04 24.55 -3.54
N PRO A 283 24.24 25.85 -3.30
CA PRO A 283 23.38 26.86 -3.90
C PRO A 283 23.41 26.65 -5.40
N GLU A 284 22.22 26.51 -6.01
CA GLU A 284 22.14 26.38 -7.45
C GLU A 284 22.92 27.53 -8.09
N PRO A 285 23.79 27.27 -9.08
CA PRO A 285 24.53 28.32 -9.73
C PRO A 285 23.52 29.32 -10.32
N PHE A 286 23.61 30.57 -9.88
CA PHE A 286 22.72 31.66 -10.30
C PHE A 286 22.54 31.66 -11.82
N GLN A 287 21.33 31.37 -12.30
CA GLN A 287 21.05 31.40 -13.73
C GLN A 287 20.51 32.78 -14.10
N LEU A 288 21.04 33.39 -15.16
CA LEU A 288 20.56 34.67 -15.68
C LEU A 288 19.05 34.68 -16.00
N LYS A 289 18.44 33.51 -16.19
CA LYS A 289 16.99 33.33 -16.40
C LYS A 289 16.17 33.66 -15.15
N ASP A 290 16.71 33.46 -13.95
CA ASP A 290 16.02 33.71 -12.68
C ASP A 290 15.79 35.21 -12.43
N LEU A 291 16.67 36.07 -12.97
CA LEU A 291 16.48 37.52 -12.98
C LEU A 291 15.26 37.93 -13.81
N TRP A 292 15.01 37.27 -14.95
CA TRP A 292 13.91 37.61 -15.85
C TRP A 292 12.55 37.11 -15.34
N ASN A 293 12.55 36.04 -14.52
CA ASN A 293 11.36 35.52 -13.85
C ASN A 293 11.00 36.27 -12.55
N ASN A 294 11.84 37.19 -12.08
CA ASN A 294 11.55 37.96 -10.87
C ASN A 294 10.75 39.24 -11.22
N PRO A 295 9.48 39.39 -10.77
CA PRO A 295 8.62 40.51 -11.11
C PRO A 295 9.21 41.88 -10.70
N LEU A 296 10.07 41.92 -9.68
CA LEU A 296 10.76 43.15 -9.26
C LEU A 296 11.73 43.69 -10.31
N VAL A 297 12.25 42.84 -11.21
CA VAL A 297 13.15 43.23 -12.31
C VAL A 297 12.36 43.39 -13.61
N THR A 298 11.44 42.47 -13.90
CA THR A 298 10.72 42.47 -15.18
C THR A 298 9.78 43.67 -15.31
N ILE A 299 9.06 44.06 -14.25
CA ILE A 299 8.12 45.18 -14.25
C ILE A 299 8.81 46.52 -14.59
N PRO A 300 9.90 46.94 -13.94
CA PRO A 300 10.55 48.20 -14.28
C PRO A 300 11.18 48.21 -15.68
N VAL A 301 11.71 47.08 -16.16
CA VAL A 301 12.25 46.98 -17.53
C VAL A 301 11.14 47.15 -18.57
N ILE A 302 9.99 46.50 -18.37
CA ILE A 302 8.82 46.68 -19.25
C ILE A 302 8.32 48.13 -19.19
N ALA A 303 8.21 48.72 -17.99
CA ALA A 303 7.79 50.11 -17.84
C ALA A 303 8.72 51.09 -18.57
N ALA A 304 10.04 50.88 -18.48
CA ALA A 304 11.04 51.69 -19.19
C ALA A 304 10.92 51.54 -20.72
N LEU A 305 10.71 50.32 -21.22
CA LEU A 305 10.50 50.08 -22.66
C LEU A 305 9.22 50.75 -23.17
N VAL A 306 8.13 50.69 -22.41
CA VAL A 306 6.85 51.34 -22.76
C VAL A 306 7.02 52.87 -22.77
N LEU A 307 7.74 53.44 -21.80
CA LEU A 307 8.04 54.87 -21.77
C LEU A 307 8.90 55.30 -22.96
N LEU A 308 9.93 54.52 -23.33
CA LEU A 308 10.75 54.79 -24.51
C LEU A 308 9.95 54.72 -25.80
N LEU A 309 9.06 53.72 -25.95
CA LEU A 309 8.17 53.59 -27.09
C LEU A 309 7.19 54.76 -27.19
N GLY A 310 6.55 55.12 -26.08
CA GLY A 310 5.65 56.27 -26.00
C GLY A 310 6.36 57.58 -26.33
N TRP A 311 7.59 57.76 -25.83
CA TRP A 311 8.43 58.92 -26.16
C TRP A 311 8.81 58.96 -27.64
N GLY A 312 9.19 57.83 -28.22
CA GLY A 312 9.52 57.72 -29.64
C GLY A 312 8.33 58.07 -30.54
N LEU A 313 7.15 57.56 -30.23
CA LEU A 313 5.90 57.88 -30.92
C LEU A 313 5.54 59.38 -30.80
N PHE A 314 5.71 59.98 -29.62
CA PHE A 314 5.48 61.40 -29.40
C PHE A 314 6.43 62.30 -30.19
N GLN A 315 7.70 61.91 -30.31
CA GLN A 315 8.66 62.64 -31.14
C GLN A 315 8.37 62.50 -32.64
N ALA A 316 7.91 61.33 -33.07
CA ALA A 316 7.53 61.09 -34.45
C ALA A 316 6.31 61.94 -34.86
N THR A 317 5.28 62.02 -34.02
CA THR A 317 4.10 62.86 -34.30
C THR A 317 4.42 64.35 -34.30
N LYS A 318 5.27 64.83 -33.38
CA LYS A 318 5.78 66.22 -33.41
C LYS A 318 6.53 66.55 -34.70
N ARG A 319 7.33 65.61 -35.22
CA ARG A 319 8.03 65.80 -36.50
C ARG A 319 7.08 65.88 -37.69
N VAL A 320 6.03 65.07 -37.72
CA VAL A 320 5.02 65.13 -38.79
C VAL A 320 4.24 66.45 -38.76
N GLN A 321 3.84 66.94 -37.58
CA GLN A 321 3.16 68.24 -37.45
C GLN A 321 4.06 69.43 -37.83
N ALA A 322 5.38 69.34 -37.57
CA ALA A 322 6.33 70.35 -38.00
C ALA A 322 6.53 70.37 -39.53
N LEU A 323 6.31 69.24 -40.21
CA LEU A 323 6.35 69.16 -41.68
C LEU A 323 5.06 69.72 -42.30
N GLU A 324 3.89 69.44 -41.71
CA GLU A 324 2.61 70.03 -42.16
C GLU A 324 2.53 71.56 -41.92
N ALA A 325 3.17 72.07 -40.86
CA ALA A 325 3.27 73.51 -40.61
C ALA A 325 4.26 74.24 -41.53
N GLY A 326 5.23 73.53 -42.11
CA GLY A 326 6.19 74.08 -43.09
C GLY A 326 5.61 74.21 -44.50
N GLU A 327 4.61 73.40 -44.85
CA GLU A 327 4.02 73.38 -46.20
C GLU A 327 2.99 74.52 -46.45
N ASN A 328 2.43 75.13 -45.39
CA ASN A 328 1.52 76.27 -45.49
C ASN A 328 2.22 77.65 -45.42
N GLY A 329 3.55 77.70 -45.28
CA GLY A 329 4.32 78.94 -45.08
C GLY A 329 5.04 79.49 -46.32
N ASP A 330 5.12 78.74 -47.42
CA ASP A 330 5.93 79.11 -48.59
C ASP A 330 5.11 79.15 -49.89
N ASN A 331 4.15 80.07 -49.95
CA ASN A 331 3.44 80.39 -51.19
C ASN A 331 3.38 81.92 -51.39
N SER A 332 4.54 82.57 -51.38
CA SER A 332 4.71 83.91 -51.94
C SER A 332 6.15 84.15 -52.38
N SER A 333 6.49 83.76 -53.62
CA SER A 333 7.30 84.56 -54.57
C SER A 333 7.93 83.64 -55.63
N GLY A 334 7.35 83.65 -56.82
CA GLY A 334 7.98 83.12 -58.01
C GLY A 334 7.30 83.74 -59.22
N ASN A 335 7.94 84.71 -59.88
CA ASN A 335 8.40 84.53 -61.25
C ASN A 335 9.07 85.83 -61.77
N SER A 336 10.39 85.82 -61.93
CA SER A 336 11.08 86.70 -62.88
C SER A 336 12.26 85.95 -63.52
N ALA A 337 12.13 85.65 -64.82
CA ALA A 337 13.22 85.28 -65.73
C ALA A 337 12.73 85.61 -67.16
N ARG A 338 13.25 86.68 -67.80
CA ARG A 338 14.38 86.71 -68.78
C ARG A 338 13.92 86.40 -70.23
N PRO A 339 14.69 86.69 -71.31
CA PRO A 339 16.02 87.35 -71.42
C PRO A 339 16.12 88.45 -72.52
N ASN A 340 17.14 89.32 -72.43
CA ASN A 340 18.28 89.39 -73.36
C ASN A 340 19.34 90.37 -72.86
#